data_AF-A0A5D3ASQ0-F1
#
_entry.id   AF-A0A5D3ASQ0-F1
#
_cell.length_a   1.000
_cell.length_b   1.000
_cell.length_c   1.000
_cell.angle_alpha   90.00
_cell.angle_beta   90.00
_cell.angle_gamma   90.00
#
_symmetry.space_group_name_H-M   'P 1'
#
loop_
_entity.id
_entity.type
_entity.pdbx_description
1 polymer ?
#
loop_
_entity_poly.entity_id
_entity_poly.type
_entity_poly.pdbx_seq_one_letter_code
_entity_poly.pdbx_strand_id
1 'polypeptide(L)'
;MPRPLSSEEMWAGYEAPVPDPSTPSQYPAQRLTYDLLPYSQTAEKHGLRLFKVSIREQVWNLVQMGPEMDSYVKMELENQRRLPPDITRLKVLLDFDGMRQDANRIFREGDYMTALWRYVTNWSLFLPWHVDAFPRTHPLRPKLGEAEASLFNNMAACYVKISEEAKNSGRNDFSNFYMDAAFKTSWVALELREFARVRTVYSSAKRSLSLIRKLFAVTPSPDVTAANIDAMCAYYAVQAKVLENVNKDT
;
A
#
# COMPACT_ATOMS: atom_id res chain seq x y z
N MET A 1 9.82 -28.38 -1.59
CA MET A 1 9.51 -26.93 -1.58
C MET A 1 8.72 -26.60 -2.83
N PRO A 2 7.71 -25.72 -2.79
CA PRO A 2 7.02 -25.23 -3.98
C PRO A 2 7.99 -24.60 -4.98
N ARG A 3 7.75 -24.76 -6.30
CA ARG A 3 8.52 -24.02 -7.32
C ARG A 3 8.36 -22.50 -7.14
N PRO A 4 9.25 -21.64 -7.65
CA PRO A 4 8.96 -20.20 -7.75
C PRO A 4 7.72 -19.92 -8.62
N LEU A 5 7.09 -18.75 -8.42
CA LEU A 5 6.04 -18.26 -9.33
C LEU A 5 6.64 -17.87 -10.68
N SER A 6 5.92 -18.10 -11.76
CA SER A 6 6.26 -17.56 -13.09
C SER A 6 6.02 -16.04 -13.13
N SER A 7 6.56 -15.37 -14.15
CA SER A 7 6.26 -13.95 -14.39
C SER A 7 4.76 -13.70 -14.53
N GLU A 8 4.08 -14.56 -15.28
CA GLU A 8 2.64 -14.50 -15.51
C GLU A 8 1.85 -14.67 -14.20
N GLU A 9 2.26 -15.60 -13.34
CA GLU A 9 1.63 -15.83 -12.02
C GLU A 9 1.82 -14.64 -11.08
N MET A 10 2.98 -13.99 -11.09
CA MET A 10 3.22 -12.78 -10.30
C MET A 10 2.37 -11.59 -10.80
N TRP A 11 2.30 -11.41 -12.12
CA TRP A 11 1.45 -10.37 -12.73
C TRP A 11 -0.04 -10.62 -12.53
N ALA A 12 -0.47 -11.89 -12.60
CA ALA A 12 -1.85 -12.26 -12.33
C ALA A 12 -2.30 -11.82 -10.94
N GLY A 13 -1.39 -11.79 -9.95
CA GLY A 13 -1.63 -11.25 -8.61
C GLY A 13 -2.05 -9.78 -8.57
N TYR A 14 -1.89 -9.03 -9.66
CA TYR A 14 -2.19 -7.60 -9.79
C TYR A 14 -3.20 -7.26 -10.89
N GLU A 15 -3.62 -8.25 -11.70
CA GLU A 15 -4.43 -8.02 -12.90
C GLU A 15 -5.66 -8.91 -12.98
N ALA A 16 -5.57 -10.14 -12.46
CA ALA A 16 -6.68 -11.08 -12.54
C ALA A 16 -7.85 -10.62 -11.65
N PRO A 17 -9.11 -10.98 -11.99
CA PRO A 17 -10.24 -10.80 -11.09
C PRO A 17 -10.02 -11.49 -9.75
N VAL A 18 -10.69 -11.01 -8.69
CA VAL A 18 -10.66 -11.70 -7.40
C VAL A 18 -11.26 -13.09 -7.56
N PRO A 19 -10.55 -14.15 -7.14
CA PRO A 19 -11.10 -15.50 -7.17
C PRO A 19 -12.40 -15.58 -6.31
N ASP A 20 -13.45 -16.24 -6.81
CA ASP A 20 -14.71 -16.53 -6.09
C ASP A 20 -14.54 -17.50 -4.89
N PRO A 21 -14.70 -17.04 -3.64
CA PRO A 21 -14.51 -17.87 -2.44
C PRO A 21 -15.51 -19.00 -2.26
N SER A 22 -16.60 -19.01 -3.03
CA SER A 22 -17.70 -19.97 -2.91
C SER A 22 -17.47 -21.30 -3.65
N THR A 23 -16.36 -21.46 -4.39
CA THR A 23 -16.08 -22.71 -5.14
C THR A 23 -14.96 -23.54 -4.49
N PRO A 24 -15.24 -24.42 -3.52
CA PRO A 24 -14.25 -25.33 -2.97
C PRO A 24 -14.21 -26.61 -3.80
N SER A 25 -13.23 -26.78 -4.69
CA SER A 25 -12.83 -28.15 -5.10
C SER A 25 -11.52 -28.29 -5.89
N GLN A 26 -10.81 -27.24 -6.30
CA GLN A 26 -9.52 -27.42 -6.99
C GLN A 26 -8.49 -26.39 -6.53
N TYR A 27 -7.22 -26.81 -6.49
CA TYR A 27 -6.08 -25.92 -6.35
C TYR A 27 -6.26 -24.74 -7.31
N PRO A 28 -5.95 -23.50 -6.91
CA PRO A 28 -6.07 -22.37 -7.84
C PRO A 28 -5.24 -22.69 -9.09
N ALA A 29 -5.88 -22.69 -10.26
CA ALA A 29 -5.26 -23.05 -11.53
C ALA A 29 -4.02 -22.18 -11.82
N GLN A 30 -4.05 -20.95 -11.31
CA GLN A 30 -2.94 -20.02 -11.32
C GLN A 30 -2.49 -19.72 -9.89
N ARG A 31 -1.21 -19.93 -9.59
CA ARG A 31 -0.69 -19.76 -8.25
C ARG A 31 -0.35 -18.29 -8.00
N LEU A 32 -1.11 -17.64 -7.11
CA LEU A 32 -0.93 -16.20 -6.80
C LEU A 32 -0.07 -15.95 -5.55
N THR A 33 0.34 -17.00 -4.85
CA THR A 33 1.14 -16.95 -3.63
C THR A 33 2.12 -18.12 -3.58
N TYR A 34 3.24 -17.98 -2.87
CA TYR A 34 4.26 -19.00 -2.82
C TYR A 34 3.78 -20.21 -2.00
N ASP A 35 3.22 -19.93 -0.84
CA ASP A 35 2.66 -20.91 0.08
C ASP A 35 1.27 -21.36 -0.40
N LEU A 36 0.91 -22.62 -0.13
CA LEU A 36 -0.47 -23.07 -0.31
C LEU A 36 -1.32 -22.50 0.82
N LEU A 37 -2.24 -21.60 0.48
CA LEU A 37 -3.14 -20.95 1.42
C LEU A 37 -4.59 -21.36 1.15
N PRO A 38 -5.46 -21.32 2.18
CA PRO A 38 -6.90 -21.39 1.98
C PRO A 38 -7.37 -20.34 0.96
N TYR A 39 -8.45 -20.66 0.24
CA TYR A 39 -8.96 -19.80 -0.82
C TYR A 39 -9.31 -18.38 -0.33
N SER A 40 -9.97 -18.29 0.82
CA SER A 40 -10.33 -17.01 1.44
C SER A 40 -9.10 -16.11 1.69
N GLN A 41 -8.01 -16.68 2.20
CA GLN A 41 -6.77 -15.93 2.42
C GLN A 41 -6.08 -15.55 1.11
N THR A 42 -6.15 -16.41 0.10
CA THR A 42 -5.63 -16.10 -1.24
C THR A 42 -6.41 -14.95 -1.88
N ALA A 43 -7.74 -14.97 -1.79
CA ALA A 43 -8.62 -13.93 -2.29
C ALA A 43 -8.41 -12.60 -1.54
N GLU A 44 -8.24 -12.62 -0.22
CA GLU A 44 -7.93 -11.44 0.59
C GLU A 44 -6.59 -10.80 0.18
N LYS A 45 -5.52 -11.58 0.11
CA LYS A 45 -4.20 -11.12 -0.34
C LYS A 45 -4.24 -10.56 -1.77
N HIS A 46 -5.04 -11.20 -2.63
CA HIS A 46 -5.25 -10.75 -3.99
C HIS A 46 -6.02 -9.44 -4.07
N GLY A 47 -7.12 -9.32 -3.33
CA GLY A 47 -7.89 -8.09 -3.20
C GLY A 47 -7.02 -6.93 -2.72
N LEU A 48 -6.13 -7.18 -1.73
CA LEU A 48 -5.18 -6.18 -1.26
C LEU A 48 -4.21 -5.73 -2.37
N ARG A 49 -3.72 -6.63 -3.22
CA ARG A 49 -2.85 -6.27 -4.35
C ARG A 49 -3.57 -5.45 -5.41
N LEU A 50 -4.79 -5.83 -5.77
CA LEU A 50 -5.63 -5.03 -6.68
C LEU A 50 -5.93 -3.65 -6.10
N PHE A 51 -6.16 -3.59 -4.80
CA PHE A 51 -6.39 -2.34 -4.09
C PHE A 51 -5.16 -1.41 -4.13
N LYS A 52 -3.96 -1.95 -3.94
CA LYS A 52 -2.70 -1.20 -4.11
C LYS A 52 -2.55 -0.64 -5.52
N VAL A 53 -2.88 -1.43 -6.55
CA VAL A 53 -2.89 -0.97 -7.94
C VAL A 53 -3.93 0.13 -8.17
N SER A 54 -5.13 0.01 -7.60
CA SER A 54 -6.14 1.06 -7.68
C SER A 54 -5.65 2.38 -7.08
N ILE A 55 -4.94 2.35 -5.95
CA ILE A 55 -4.33 3.55 -5.36
C ILE A 55 -3.31 4.17 -6.34
N ARG A 56 -2.47 3.35 -6.99
CA ARG A 56 -1.52 3.81 -8.01
C ARG A 56 -2.21 4.54 -9.16
N GLU A 57 -3.21 3.90 -9.76
CA GLU A 57 -3.95 4.51 -10.88
C GLU A 57 -4.63 5.80 -10.47
N GLN A 58 -5.20 5.87 -9.26
CA GLN A 58 -5.79 7.11 -8.76
C GLN A 58 -4.74 8.23 -8.65
N VAL A 59 -3.56 7.95 -8.08
CA VAL A 59 -2.49 8.97 -7.95
C VAL A 59 -2.02 9.45 -9.32
N TRP A 60 -1.75 8.55 -10.27
CA TRP A 60 -1.27 8.92 -11.59
C TRP A 60 -2.30 9.69 -12.42
N ASN A 61 -3.59 9.45 -12.20
CA ASN A 61 -4.65 10.23 -12.83
C ASN A 61 -4.85 11.61 -12.17
N LEU A 62 -4.53 11.75 -10.88
CA LEU A 62 -4.72 12.99 -10.12
C LEU A 62 -3.53 13.95 -10.23
N VAL A 63 -2.30 13.42 -10.28
CA VAL A 63 -1.09 14.23 -10.33
C VAL A 63 -0.59 14.27 -11.77
N GLN A 64 -0.87 15.37 -12.46
CA GLN A 64 -0.30 15.62 -13.78
C GLN A 64 1.19 15.94 -13.63
N MET A 65 2.03 15.04 -14.12
CA MET A 65 3.47 15.27 -14.20
C MET A 65 3.85 15.75 -15.60
N GLY A 66 5.04 16.34 -15.70
CA GLY A 66 5.58 16.72 -17.00
C GLY A 66 5.74 15.50 -17.93
N PRO A 67 5.68 15.69 -19.27
CA PRO A 67 5.72 14.60 -20.24
C PRO A 67 6.90 13.63 -20.09
N GLU A 68 8.05 14.13 -19.63
CA GLU A 68 9.27 13.34 -19.41
C GLU A 68 9.09 12.30 -18.30
N MET A 69 8.49 12.71 -17.17
CA MET A 69 8.28 11.84 -16.02
C MET A 69 7.21 10.78 -16.32
N ASP A 70 6.15 11.15 -17.03
CA ASP A 70 5.11 10.22 -17.46
C ASP A 70 5.64 9.19 -18.46
N SER A 71 6.47 9.63 -19.42
CA SER A 71 7.12 8.76 -20.40
C SER A 71 8.03 7.74 -19.73
N TYR A 72 8.86 8.19 -18.77
CA TYR A 72 9.74 7.31 -18.01
C TYR A 72 8.96 6.21 -17.27
N VAL A 73 7.89 6.57 -16.56
CA VAL A 73 7.08 5.60 -15.80
C VAL A 73 6.40 4.61 -16.72
N LYS A 74 5.77 5.07 -17.81
CA LYS A 74 5.13 4.18 -18.79
C LYS A 74 6.13 3.20 -19.39
N MET A 75 7.29 3.68 -19.83
CA MET A 75 8.37 2.85 -20.35
C MET A 75 8.82 1.80 -19.32
N GLU A 76 8.98 2.19 -18.06
CA GLU A 76 9.42 1.28 -17.01
C GLU A 76 8.39 0.18 -16.74
N LEU A 77 7.10 0.52 -16.65
CA LEU A 77 6.02 -0.47 -16.51
C LEU A 77 5.91 -1.41 -17.70
N GLU A 78 6.05 -0.88 -18.92
CA GLU A 78 6.09 -1.70 -20.13
C GLU A 78 7.27 -2.68 -20.09
N ASN A 79 8.44 -2.21 -19.65
CA ASN A 79 9.63 -3.05 -19.52
C ASN A 79 9.42 -4.15 -18.47
N GLN A 80 8.81 -3.85 -17.32
CA GLN A 80 8.50 -4.86 -16.30
C GLN A 80 7.52 -5.95 -16.79
N ARG A 81 6.66 -5.63 -17.76
CA ARG A 81 5.75 -6.60 -18.39
C ARG A 81 6.40 -7.41 -19.48
N ARG A 82 7.24 -6.78 -20.31
CA ARG A 82 7.90 -7.42 -21.47
C ARG A 82 9.11 -8.27 -21.07
N LEU A 83 9.87 -7.82 -20.07
CA LEU A 83 11.10 -8.47 -19.66
C LEU A 83 10.83 -9.48 -18.53
N PRO A 84 11.57 -10.61 -18.49
CA PRO A 84 11.53 -11.50 -17.35
C PRO A 84 11.86 -10.76 -16.04
N PRO A 85 11.15 -11.03 -14.94
CA PRO A 85 11.43 -10.41 -13.64
C PRO A 85 12.86 -10.69 -13.17
N ASP A 86 13.63 -9.65 -12.92
CA ASP A 86 15.02 -9.73 -12.44
C ASP A 86 15.08 -9.50 -10.92
N ILE A 87 15.41 -10.57 -10.18
CA ILE A 87 15.55 -10.53 -8.73
C ILE A 87 16.77 -9.71 -8.27
N THR A 88 17.81 -9.63 -9.10
CA THR A 88 19.01 -8.81 -8.82
C THR A 88 18.63 -7.33 -8.85
N ARG A 89 17.87 -6.93 -9.88
CA ARG A 89 17.30 -5.60 -9.97
C ARG A 89 16.44 -5.25 -8.77
N LEU A 90 15.54 -6.16 -8.34
CA LEU A 90 14.75 -5.96 -7.13
C LEU A 90 15.64 -5.72 -5.91
N LYS A 91 16.68 -6.55 -5.71
CA LYS A 91 17.62 -6.40 -4.60
C LYS A 91 18.27 -5.01 -4.60
N VAL A 92 18.76 -4.55 -5.76
CA VAL A 92 19.35 -3.21 -5.92
C VAL A 92 18.34 -2.13 -5.56
N LEU A 93 17.09 -2.24 -6.02
CA LEU A 93 16.03 -1.29 -5.69
C LEU A 93 15.70 -1.26 -4.19
N LEU A 94 15.69 -2.41 -3.53
CA LEU A 94 15.41 -2.51 -2.08
C LEU A 94 16.58 -2.01 -1.22
N ASP A 95 17.81 -2.15 -1.70
CA ASP A 95 19.01 -1.64 -1.01
C ASP A 95 19.26 -0.14 -1.32
N PHE A 96 18.68 0.39 -2.40
CA PHE A 96 18.80 1.80 -2.78
C PHE A 96 17.72 2.69 -2.16
N ASP A 97 18.09 3.45 -1.13
CA ASP A 97 17.15 4.36 -0.42
C ASP A 97 17.00 5.74 -1.10
N GLY A 98 17.77 6.05 -2.15
CA GLY A 98 17.85 7.38 -2.75
C GLY A 98 16.50 7.92 -3.23
N MET A 99 15.68 7.09 -3.89
CA MET A 99 14.36 7.53 -4.36
C MET A 99 13.39 7.86 -3.22
N ARG A 100 13.52 7.18 -2.07
CA ARG A 100 12.73 7.46 -0.88
C ARG A 100 13.18 8.76 -0.22
N GLN A 101 14.48 9.02 -0.18
CA GLN A 101 15.05 10.26 0.37
C GLN A 101 14.62 11.48 -0.43
N ASP A 102 14.58 11.38 -1.76
CA ASP A 102 14.06 12.44 -2.64
C ASP A 102 12.58 12.74 -2.38
N ALA A 103 11.73 11.71 -2.30
CA ALA A 103 10.32 11.90 -1.99
C ALA A 103 10.10 12.50 -0.58
N ASN A 104 10.88 12.07 0.41
CA ASN A 104 10.86 12.63 1.77
C ASN A 104 11.34 14.09 1.80
N ARG A 105 12.25 14.49 0.92
CA ARG A 105 12.69 15.89 0.77
C ARG A 105 11.57 16.75 0.21
N ILE A 106 10.95 16.34 -0.90
CA ILE A 106 9.83 17.02 -1.53
C ILE A 106 8.65 17.17 -0.54
N PHE A 107 8.37 16.12 0.24
CA PHE A 107 7.36 16.18 1.31
C PHE A 107 7.67 17.27 2.36
N ARG A 108 8.93 17.41 2.77
CA ARG A 108 9.36 18.43 3.75
C ARG A 108 9.32 19.85 3.18
N GLU A 109 9.48 19.98 1.87
CA GLU A 109 9.33 21.25 1.14
C GLU A 109 7.86 21.68 1.00
N GLY A 110 6.91 20.81 1.36
CA GLY A 110 5.47 21.10 1.33
C GLY A 110 4.78 20.71 0.03
N ASP A 111 5.49 20.17 -0.96
CA ASP A 111 4.90 19.68 -2.20
C ASP A 111 4.38 18.24 -2.03
N TYR A 112 3.23 18.12 -1.36
CA TYR A 112 2.67 16.83 -0.98
C TYR A 112 2.17 16.01 -2.18
N MET A 113 1.69 16.66 -3.25
CA MET A 113 1.19 15.99 -4.46
C MET A 113 2.34 15.37 -5.26
N THR A 114 3.44 16.10 -5.46
CA THR A 114 4.62 15.56 -6.12
C THR A 114 5.26 14.47 -5.26
N ALA A 115 5.33 14.64 -3.94
CA ALA A 115 5.83 13.61 -3.04
C ALA A 115 4.98 12.32 -3.12
N LEU A 116 3.65 12.46 -3.13
CA LEU A 116 2.71 11.35 -3.30
C LEU A 116 2.94 10.58 -4.61
N TRP A 117 3.06 11.30 -5.72
CA TRP A 117 3.38 10.69 -7.02
C TRP A 117 4.73 9.96 -6.97
N ARG A 118 5.76 10.54 -6.36
CA ARG A 118 7.07 9.88 -6.23
C ARG A 118 6.99 8.60 -5.40
N TYR A 119 6.26 8.59 -4.28
CA TYR A 119 6.09 7.37 -3.50
C TYR A 119 5.38 6.26 -4.29
N VAL A 120 4.33 6.59 -5.04
CA VAL A 120 3.56 5.59 -5.80
C VAL A 120 4.36 5.04 -6.97
N THR A 121 5.13 5.90 -7.63
CA THR A 121 6.05 5.51 -8.70
C THR A 121 7.15 4.60 -8.15
N ASN A 122 7.76 4.95 -7.01
CA ASN A 122 8.77 4.12 -6.36
C ASN A 122 8.22 2.74 -5.98
N TRP A 123 6.99 2.67 -5.45
CA TRP A 123 6.35 1.39 -5.15
C TRP A 123 6.14 0.56 -6.42
N SER A 124 5.75 1.20 -7.52
CA SER A 124 5.50 0.53 -8.80
C SER A 124 6.76 -0.11 -9.40
N LEU A 125 7.95 0.37 -9.04
CA LEU A 125 9.23 -0.25 -9.46
C LEU A 125 9.43 -1.66 -8.88
N PHE A 126 8.71 -2.03 -7.82
CA PHE A 126 8.78 -3.37 -7.25
C PHE A 126 7.98 -4.41 -8.02
N LEU A 127 7.07 -3.99 -8.92
CA LEU A 127 6.24 -4.93 -9.67
C LEU A 127 7.08 -5.79 -10.64
N PRO A 128 6.70 -7.06 -10.85
CA PRO A 128 5.52 -7.74 -10.30
C PRO A 128 5.73 -8.41 -8.93
N TRP A 129 6.83 -8.11 -8.24
CA TRP A 129 7.13 -8.76 -6.96
C TRP A 129 6.18 -8.33 -5.85
N HIS A 130 5.76 -9.29 -5.03
CA HIS A 130 5.02 -9.06 -3.79
C HIS A 130 5.53 -10.01 -2.69
N VAL A 131 5.31 -9.67 -1.42
CA VAL A 131 5.77 -10.47 -0.27
C VAL A 131 5.34 -11.94 -0.34
N ASP A 132 4.13 -12.19 -0.84
CA ASP A 132 3.60 -13.53 -1.01
C ASP A 132 4.17 -14.27 -2.23
N ALA A 133 4.98 -13.66 -3.09
CA ALA A 133 5.64 -14.36 -4.20
C ALA A 133 6.87 -15.17 -3.72
N PHE A 134 7.33 -14.89 -2.50
CA PHE A 134 8.53 -15.48 -1.93
C PHE A 134 8.24 -16.53 -0.83
N PRO A 135 9.11 -17.55 -0.69
CA PRO A 135 9.09 -18.40 0.48
C PRO A 135 9.30 -17.58 1.76
N ARG A 136 8.77 -18.07 2.89
CA ARG A 136 8.92 -17.41 4.21
C ARG A 136 10.37 -17.15 4.59
N THR A 137 11.28 -18.01 4.15
CA THR A 137 12.72 -17.93 4.43
C THR A 137 13.49 -17.04 3.47
N HIS A 138 12.83 -16.48 2.44
CA HIS A 138 13.53 -15.70 1.42
C HIS A 138 14.01 -14.36 1.99
N PRO A 139 15.30 -13.98 1.80
CA PRO A 139 15.86 -12.79 2.43
C PRO A 139 15.25 -11.46 1.92
N LEU A 140 14.73 -11.44 0.68
CA LEU A 140 14.07 -10.24 0.15
C LEU A 140 12.62 -10.05 0.62
N ARG A 141 11.97 -11.09 1.15
CA ARG A 141 10.57 -11.01 1.61
C ARG A 141 10.37 -9.95 2.70
N PRO A 142 11.14 -9.93 3.81
CA PRO A 142 10.99 -8.88 4.82
C PRO A 142 11.39 -7.51 4.30
N LYS A 143 12.45 -7.42 3.47
CA LYS A 143 12.89 -6.14 2.88
C LYS A 143 11.81 -5.51 2.00
N LEU A 144 11.17 -6.31 1.14
CA LEU A 144 10.08 -5.86 0.29
C LEU A 144 8.87 -5.42 1.12
N GLY A 145 8.48 -6.21 2.12
CA GLY A 145 7.38 -5.87 3.01
C GLY A 145 7.62 -4.58 3.80
N GLU A 146 8.83 -4.38 4.33
CA GLU A 146 9.23 -3.14 5.01
C GLU A 146 9.15 -1.94 4.06
N ALA A 147 9.70 -2.09 2.85
CA ALA A 147 9.73 -1.04 1.85
C ALA A 147 8.31 -0.63 1.40
N GLU A 148 7.46 -1.62 1.10
CA GLU A 148 6.05 -1.39 0.77
C GLU A 148 5.32 -0.69 1.93
N ALA A 149 5.43 -1.20 3.16
CA ALA A 149 4.76 -0.63 4.32
C ALA A 149 5.18 0.83 4.55
N SER A 150 6.47 1.12 4.42
CA SER A 150 6.99 2.48 4.55
C SER A 150 6.45 3.41 3.46
N LEU A 151 6.38 2.98 2.20
CA LEU A 151 5.86 3.80 1.10
C LEU A 151 4.39 4.12 1.30
N PHE A 152 3.54 3.13 1.62
CA PHE A 152 2.11 3.36 1.86
C PHE A 152 1.86 4.23 3.09
N ASN A 153 2.64 4.07 4.16
CA ASN A 153 2.59 4.96 5.33
C ASN A 153 2.94 6.41 4.97
N ASN A 154 3.89 6.63 4.06
CA ASN A 154 4.26 7.97 3.62
C ASN A 154 3.22 8.56 2.68
N MET A 155 2.63 7.77 1.77
CA MET A 155 1.47 8.19 0.97
C MET A 155 0.32 8.64 1.86
N ALA A 156 0.03 7.90 2.94
CA ALA A 156 -0.99 8.28 3.90
C ALA A 156 -0.71 9.64 4.55
N ALA A 157 0.56 9.92 4.87
CA ALA A 157 0.96 11.22 5.40
C ALA A 157 0.74 12.35 4.39
N CYS A 158 1.08 12.14 3.11
CA CYS A 158 0.77 13.11 2.04
C CYS A 158 -0.73 13.38 1.96
N TYR A 159 -1.55 12.33 1.90
CA TYR A 159 -2.99 12.47 1.79
C TYR A 159 -3.63 13.24 2.96
N VAL A 160 -3.15 13.02 4.20
CA VAL A 160 -3.58 13.83 5.34
C VAL A 160 -3.28 15.32 5.11
N LYS A 161 -2.07 15.64 4.66
CA LYS A 161 -1.67 17.04 4.43
C LYS A 161 -2.47 17.70 3.30
N ILE A 162 -2.66 16.99 2.19
CA ILE A 162 -3.47 17.45 1.07
C ILE A 162 -4.93 17.66 1.50
N SER A 163 -5.47 16.74 2.32
CA SER A 163 -6.82 16.86 2.88
C SER A 163 -6.96 18.11 3.76
N GLU A 164 -6.00 18.37 4.64
CA GLU A 164 -5.96 19.57 5.49
C GLU A 164 -5.91 20.85 4.66
N GLU A 165 -5.07 20.92 3.62
CA GLU A 165 -4.99 22.07 2.71
C GLU A 165 -6.29 22.30 1.93
N ALA A 166 -6.89 21.23 1.41
CA ALA A 166 -8.17 21.30 0.71
C ALA A 166 -9.26 21.85 1.64
N LYS A 167 -9.32 21.35 2.89
CA LYS A 167 -10.28 21.81 3.89
C LYS A 167 -10.09 23.30 4.23
N ASN A 168 -8.85 23.72 4.46
CA ASN A 168 -8.52 25.12 4.76
C ASN A 168 -8.85 26.06 3.58
N SER A 169 -8.87 25.53 2.36
CA SER A 169 -9.28 26.25 1.15
C SER A 169 -10.80 26.20 0.89
N GLY A 170 -11.60 25.68 1.82
CA GLY A 170 -13.06 25.52 1.66
C GLY A 170 -13.49 24.39 0.71
N ARG A 171 -12.56 23.57 0.22
CA ARG A 171 -12.81 22.46 -0.71
C ARG A 171 -13.13 21.17 0.06
N ASN A 172 -14.28 21.15 0.74
CA ASN A 172 -14.67 20.07 1.65
C ASN A 172 -14.75 18.70 0.96
N ASP A 173 -15.31 18.60 -0.24
CA ASP A 173 -15.42 17.32 -0.97
C ASP A 173 -14.05 16.72 -1.31
N PHE A 174 -13.12 17.57 -1.78
CA PHE A 174 -11.74 17.16 -2.03
C PHE A 174 -11.03 16.76 -0.74
N SER A 175 -11.23 17.51 0.35
CA SER A 175 -10.73 17.14 1.67
C SER A 175 -11.19 15.74 2.07
N ASN A 176 -12.48 15.45 1.90
CA ASN A 176 -13.06 14.16 2.26
C ASN A 176 -12.53 13.01 1.39
N PHE A 177 -12.37 13.25 0.09
CA PHE A 177 -11.75 12.31 -0.83
C PHE A 177 -10.32 11.94 -0.40
N TYR A 178 -9.47 12.93 -0.13
CA TYR A 178 -8.09 12.68 0.31
C TYR A 178 -8.01 12.09 1.72
N MET A 179 -8.96 12.41 2.60
CA MET A 179 -9.07 11.79 3.92
C MET A 179 -9.35 10.28 3.82
N ASP A 180 -10.24 9.88 2.92
CA ASP A 180 -10.53 8.48 2.66
C ASP A 180 -9.31 7.75 2.07
N ALA A 181 -8.62 8.37 1.10
CA ALA A 181 -7.36 7.86 0.56
C ALA A 181 -6.26 7.71 1.63
N ALA A 182 -6.17 8.64 2.58
CA ALA A 182 -5.23 8.56 3.71
C ALA A 182 -5.50 7.37 4.63
N PHE A 183 -6.77 7.08 4.92
CA PHE A 183 -7.15 5.93 5.73
C PHE A 183 -6.84 4.61 5.00
N LYS A 184 -7.22 4.53 3.73
CA LYS A 184 -6.98 3.38 2.85
C LYS A 184 -5.50 3.02 2.75
N THR A 185 -4.64 4.01 2.52
CA THR A 185 -3.17 3.80 2.47
C THR A 185 -2.57 3.47 3.83
N SER A 186 -3.08 4.05 4.93
CA SER A 186 -2.67 3.66 6.29
C SER A 186 -3.01 2.21 6.59
N TRP A 187 -4.19 1.76 6.17
CA TRP A 187 -4.62 0.37 6.32
C TRP A 187 -3.71 -0.60 5.56
N VAL A 188 -3.36 -0.31 4.30
CA VAL A 188 -2.40 -1.11 3.51
C VAL A 188 -1.07 -1.26 4.25
N ALA A 189 -0.54 -0.19 4.84
CA ALA A 189 0.69 -0.24 5.62
C ALA A 189 0.57 -1.13 6.88
N LEU A 190 -0.62 -1.17 7.51
CA LEU A 190 -0.89 -2.02 8.68
C LEU A 190 -1.11 -3.49 8.34
N GLU A 191 -1.58 -3.81 7.14
CA GLU A 191 -1.62 -5.19 6.66
C GLU A 191 -0.21 -5.78 6.49
N LEU A 192 0.78 -4.93 6.26
CA LEU A 192 2.19 -5.32 6.17
C LEU A 192 2.94 -5.23 7.53
N ARG A 193 2.22 -5.13 8.65
CA ARG A 193 2.80 -4.93 9.99
C ARG A 193 3.84 -5.97 10.42
N GLU A 194 3.75 -7.21 9.91
CA GLU A 194 4.73 -8.26 10.21
C GLU A 194 6.13 -7.95 9.65
N PHE A 195 6.22 -7.07 8.64
CA PHE A 195 7.48 -6.65 8.02
C PHE A 195 7.85 -5.20 8.35
N ALA A 196 6.90 -4.41 8.85
CA ALA A 196 7.06 -2.98 9.02
C ALA A 196 7.87 -2.64 10.27
N ARG A 197 8.59 -1.51 10.23
CA ARG A 197 9.18 -0.92 11.44
C ARG A 197 8.09 -0.52 12.42
N VAL A 198 8.40 -0.59 13.73
CA VAL A 198 7.52 -0.17 14.82
C VAL A 198 6.90 1.21 14.56
N ARG A 199 7.73 2.18 14.15
CA ARG A 199 7.29 3.55 13.84
C ARG A 199 6.25 3.62 12.73
N THR A 200 6.37 2.77 11.71
CA THR A 200 5.42 2.71 10.58
C THR A 200 4.07 2.21 11.06
N VAL A 201 4.06 1.11 11.83
CA VAL A 201 2.82 0.54 12.39
C VAL A 201 2.15 1.53 13.34
N TYR A 202 2.92 2.13 14.25
CA TYR A 202 2.42 3.14 15.18
C TYR A 202 1.81 4.35 14.46
N SER A 203 2.52 4.90 13.47
CA SER A 203 2.06 6.08 12.72
C SER A 203 0.80 5.79 11.93
N SER A 204 0.73 4.65 11.25
CA SER A 204 -0.48 4.22 10.53
C SER A 204 -1.66 4.00 11.49
N ALA A 205 -1.45 3.36 12.65
CA ALA A 205 -2.51 3.17 13.63
C ALA A 205 -3.04 4.51 14.18
N LYS A 206 -2.16 5.47 14.52
CA LYS A 206 -2.58 6.81 14.95
C LYS A 206 -3.32 7.57 13.85
N ARG A 207 -2.86 7.50 12.60
CA ARG A 207 -3.57 8.12 11.47
C ARG A 207 -4.96 7.51 11.31
N SER A 208 -5.07 6.19 11.19
CA SER A 208 -6.35 5.50 11.09
C SER A 208 -7.31 5.88 12.21
N LEU A 209 -6.84 5.86 13.47
CA LEU A 209 -7.64 6.26 14.63
C LEU A 209 -8.19 7.69 14.51
N SER A 210 -7.37 8.63 14.03
CA SER A 210 -7.77 10.04 13.90
C SER A 210 -8.72 10.31 12.71
N LEU A 211 -8.85 9.36 11.78
CA LEU A 211 -9.64 9.49 10.55
C LEU A 211 -10.98 8.77 10.60
N ILE A 212 -11.08 7.59 11.25
CA ILE A 212 -12.29 6.73 11.23
C ILE A 212 -13.58 7.48 11.53
N ARG A 213 -13.64 8.21 12.66
CA ARG A 213 -14.86 8.93 13.05
C ARG A 213 -15.21 10.05 12.06
N LYS A 214 -14.21 10.70 11.49
CA LYS A 214 -14.43 11.75 10.47
C LYS A 214 -14.96 11.14 9.18
N LEU A 215 -14.45 9.98 8.77
CA LEU A 215 -14.89 9.28 7.58
C LEU A 215 -16.36 8.85 7.68
N PHE A 216 -16.74 8.17 8.76
CA PHE A 216 -18.12 7.71 8.92
C PHE A 216 -19.12 8.84 9.19
N ALA A 217 -18.65 10.01 9.63
CA ALA A 217 -19.51 11.19 9.73
C ALA A 217 -19.84 11.80 8.35
N VAL A 218 -18.94 11.67 7.38
CA VAL A 218 -19.13 12.21 6.01
C VAL A 218 -19.75 11.17 5.08
N THR A 219 -19.35 9.90 5.21
CA THR A 219 -19.79 8.80 4.36
C THR A 219 -20.42 7.72 5.24
N PRO A 220 -21.64 7.94 5.76
CA PRO A 220 -22.32 6.95 6.57
C PRO A 220 -22.62 5.70 5.71
N SER A 221 -22.34 4.52 6.27
CA SER A 221 -22.70 3.24 5.65
C SER A 221 -23.89 2.65 6.39
N PRO A 222 -24.93 2.16 5.68
CA PRO A 222 -26.09 1.55 6.32
C PRO A 222 -25.73 0.29 7.12
N ASP A 223 -24.62 -0.35 6.79
CA ASP A 223 -24.14 -1.59 7.40
C ASP A 223 -23.17 -1.36 8.58
N VAL A 224 -22.80 -0.10 8.85
CA VAL A 224 -21.84 0.26 9.90
C VAL A 224 -22.54 1.01 11.02
N THR A 225 -22.68 0.36 12.17
CA THR A 225 -23.26 0.96 13.38
C THR A 225 -22.22 1.77 14.17
N ALA A 226 -22.68 2.60 15.11
CA ALA A 226 -21.80 3.29 16.06
C ALA A 226 -20.91 2.30 16.85
N ALA A 227 -21.44 1.13 17.22
CA ALA A 227 -20.67 0.08 17.90
C ALA A 227 -19.54 -0.48 17.00
N ASN A 228 -19.78 -0.62 15.69
CA ASN A 228 -18.73 -1.01 14.75
C ASN A 228 -17.63 0.07 14.67
N ILE A 229 -18.01 1.34 14.63
CA ILE A 229 -17.07 2.48 14.62
C ILE A 229 -16.21 2.50 15.89
N ASP A 230 -16.82 2.34 17.05
CA ASP A 230 -16.10 2.32 18.33
C ASP A 230 -15.19 1.10 18.45
N ALA A 231 -15.60 -0.08 17.96
CA ALA A 231 -14.75 -1.26 17.90
C ALA A 231 -13.53 -1.04 16.98
N MET A 232 -13.71 -0.41 15.82
CA MET A 232 -12.61 -0.04 14.92
C MET A 232 -11.65 0.95 15.61
N CYS A 233 -12.17 1.98 16.25
CA CYS A 233 -11.35 2.93 17.02
C CYS A 233 -10.59 2.24 18.16
N ALA A 234 -11.24 1.35 18.91
CA ALA A 234 -10.60 0.60 20.00
C ALA A 234 -9.44 -0.26 19.49
N TYR A 235 -9.62 -0.95 18.35
CA TYR A 235 -8.57 -1.73 17.72
C TYR A 235 -7.32 -0.88 17.44
N TYR A 236 -7.46 0.24 16.71
CA TYR A 236 -6.30 1.08 16.38
C TYR A 236 -5.71 1.79 17.60
N ALA A 237 -6.53 2.14 18.60
CA ALA A 237 -6.06 2.71 19.86
C ALA A 237 -5.17 1.73 20.62
N VAL A 238 -5.54 0.45 20.70
CA VAL A 238 -4.71 -0.60 21.31
C VAL A 238 -3.39 -0.75 20.55
N GLN A 239 -3.45 -0.86 19.22
CA GLN A 239 -2.24 -0.99 18.40
C GLN A 239 -1.28 0.20 18.61
N ALA A 240 -1.80 1.43 18.61
CA ALA A 240 -0.99 2.62 18.84
C ALA A 240 -0.41 2.66 20.26
N LYS A 241 -1.19 2.32 21.28
CA LYS A 241 -0.78 2.36 22.69
C LYS A 241 0.33 1.36 23.00
N VAL A 242 0.23 0.14 22.48
CA VAL A 242 1.26 -0.90 22.70
C VAL A 242 2.61 -0.48 22.13
N LEU A 243 2.60 0.27 21.03
CA LEU A 243 3.82 0.69 20.33
C LEU A 243 4.35 2.06 20.75
N GLU A 244 3.62 2.83 21.55
CA GLU A 244 3.96 4.21 21.92
C GLU A 244 5.27 4.32 22.71
N ASN A 245 5.57 3.33 23.56
CA ASN A 245 6.81 3.29 24.32
C ASN A 245 7.95 2.61 23.56
N VAL A 246 7.65 1.65 22.68
CA VAL A 246 8.67 0.98 21.85
C VAL A 246 9.25 1.94 20.81
N ASN A 247 8.44 2.86 20.28
CA ASN A 247 8.87 3.86 19.29
C ASN A 247 9.78 4.96 19.84
N LYS A 248 9.95 5.08 21.17
CA LYS A 248 10.86 6.08 21.77
C LYS A 248 12.30 5.59 21.88
N ASP A 249 12.50 4.27 21.79
CA ASP A 249 13.79 3.60 22.04
C ASP A 249 14.48 3.11 20.76
N THR A 250 13.94 3.44 19.57
CA THR A 250 14.49 3.13 18.23
C THR A 250 14.59 4.36 17.36
#